data_AF-A0A090TMI6-F1
#
_entry.id   AF-A0A090TMI6-F1
#
_cell.length_a   1.000
_cell.length_b   1.000
_cell.length_c   1.000
_cell.angle_alpha   90.00
_cell.angle_beta   90.00
_cell.angle_gamma   90.00
#
_symmetry.space_group_name_H-M   'P 1'
#
loop_
_entity.id
_entity.type
_entity.pdbx_description
1 polymer ?
#
loop_
_entity_poly.entity_id
_entity_poly.type
_entity_poly.pdbx_seq_one_letter_code
_entity_poly.pdbx_strand_id
1 'polypeptide(L)'
;MQISEVLTLDCTKSAVPCTSKKRALEIISEIAAQHTGKNSTELFECMLSREKVGSTGIGNGIAIPHARMQDSDKAVAVLLQCQDAVDFDAIDNRPVDLMFALLVPDAQCKEHLKTLSCMAELLTTKQF
;
A
#
# COMPACT_ATOMS: atom_id res chain seq x y z
N MET A 1 -6.53 12.35 10.85
CA MET A 1 -5.12 11.95 10.84
C MET A 1 -4.43 12.60 9.66
N GLN A 2 -3.24 13.17 9.85
CA GLN A 2 -2.41 13.67 8.75
C GLN A 2 -1.54 12.54 8.18
N ILE A 3 -1.26 12.54 6.87
CA ILE A 3 -0.37 11.55 6.22
C ILE A 3 1.01 11.49 6.89
N SER A 4 1.50 12.64 7.34
CA SER A 4 2.78 12.78 8.04
C SER A 4 2.88 11.96 9.32
N GLU A 5 1.76 11.46 9.87
CA GLU A 5 1.73 10.61 11.05
C GLU A 5 2.00 9.13 10.73
N VAL A 6 1.81 8.71 9.48
CA VAL A 6 1.92 7.30 9.05
C VAL A 6 2.91 7.04 7.93
N LEU A 7 3.24 8.06 7.12
CA LEU A 7 4.21 7.98 6.05
C LEU A 7 5.50 8.69 6.46
N THR A 8 6.59 7.94 6.49
CA THR A 8 7.94 8.45 6.73
C THR A 8 8.77 8.45 5.45
N LEU A 9 9.91 9.14 5.45
CA LEU A 9 10.87 9.11 4.33
C LEU A 9 11.39 7.70 4.08
N ASP A 10 11.62 6.93 5.14
CA ASP A 10 12.10 5.55 5.05
C ASP A 10 11.06 4.62 4.42
N CYS A 11 9.76 4.93 4.56
CA CYS A 11 8.64 4.27 3.90
C CYS A 11 8.38 4.76 2.46
N THR A 12 9.20 5.68 1.92
CA THR A 12 8.99 6.26 0.59
C THR A 12 10.12 5.83 -0.34
N LYS A 13 9.80 5.00 -1.34
CA LYS A 13 10.78 4.46 -2.29
C LYS A 13 10.36 4.75 -3.73
N SER A 14 11.34 5.12 -4.56
CA SER A 14 11.15 5.38 -5.99
C SER A 14 12.10 4.53 -6.83
N ALA A 15 11.75 4.33 -8.11
CA ALA A 15 12.47 3.51 -9.07
C ALA A 15 12.73 2.09 -8.55
N VAL A 16 11.74 1.49 -7.89
CA VAL A 16 11.87 0.15 -7.31
C VAL A 16 11.63 -0.90 -8.40
N PRO A 17 12.50 -1.92 -8.55
CA PRO A 17 12.31 -2.99 -9.53
C PRO A 17 11.20 -3.95 -9.08
N CYS A 18 9.95 -3.55 -9.29
CA CYS A 18 8.76 -4.38 -9.11
C CYS A 18 8.59 -5.25 -10.36
N THR A 19 8.87 -6.55 -10.28
CA THR A 19 8.73 -7.45 -11.45
C THR A 19 7.34 -8.07 -11.59
N SER A 20 6.49 -7.94 -10.56
CA SER A 20 5.13 -8.47 -10.53
C SER A 20 4.33 -7.84 -9.38
N LYS A 21 2.98 -7.95 -9.43
CA LYS A 21 2.10 -7.64 -8.30
C LYS A 21 2.58 -8.28 -6.99
N LYS A 22 2.88 -9.58 -7.03
CA LYS A 22 3.35 -10.33 -5.86
C LYS A 22 4.62 -9.71 -5.29
N ARG A 23 5.63 -9.43 -6.14
CA ARG A 23 6.88 -8.85 -5.69
C ARG A 23 6.71 -7.45 -5.11
N ALA A 24 5.83 -6.63 -5.70
CA ALA A 24 5.53 -5.31 -5.16
C ALA A 24 4.94 -5.39 -3.74
N LEU A 25 4.00 -6.32 -3.51
CA LEU A 25 3.43 -6.56 -2.18
C LEU A 25 4.48 -7.07 -1.19
N GLU A 26 5.39 -7.97 -1.60
CA GLU A 26 6.50 -8.42 -0.74
C GLU A 26 7.39 -7.25 -0.30
N ILE A 27 7.79 -6.38 -1.23
CA ILE A 27 8.63 -5.21 -0.93
C ILE A 27 7.92 -4.25 0.03
N ILE A 28 6.63 -3.98 -0.19
CA ILE A 28 5.82 -3.15 0.71
C ILE A 28 5.84 -3.75 2.13
N SER A 29 5.67 -5.05 2.26
CA SER A 29 5.68 -5.75 3.54
C SER A 29 7.05 -5.77 4.22
N GLU A 30 8.14 -5.90 3.45
CA GLU A 30 9.52 -5.77 3.92
C GLU A 30 9.78 -4.37 4.51
N ILE A 31 9.35 -3.31 3.82
CA ILE A 31 9.48 -1.92 4.30
C ILE A 31 8.64 -1.69 5.55
N ALA A 32 7.38 -2.12 5.54
CA ALA A 32 6.47 -1.98 6.68
C ALA A 32 6.98 -2.73 7.92
N ALA A 33 7.60 -3.90 7.75
CA ALA A 33 8.19 -4.68 8.83
C ALA A 33 9.30 -3.93 9.56
N GLN A 34 10.16 -3.22 8.82
CA GLN A 34 11.25 -2.42 9.42
C GLN A 34 10.73 -1.32 10.36
N HIS A 35 9.55 -0.77 10.09
CA HIS A 35 8.95 0.28 10.92
C HIS A 35 8.02 -0.23 12.03
N THR A 36 7.40 -1.39 11.84
CA THR A 36 6.46 -1.96 12.80
C THR A 36 7.12 -2.95 13.76
N GLY A 37 8.33 -3.44 13.44
CA GLY A 37 8.99 -4.53 14.17
C GLY A 37 8.34 -5.90 13.94
N LYS A 38 7.46 -6.02 12.94
CA LYS A 38 6.72 -7.25 12.63
C LYS A 38 7.41 -8.13 11.62
N ASN A 39 6.92 -9.37 11.52
CA ASN A 39 7.36 -10.30 10.50
C ASN A 39 6.83 -9.87 9.11
N SER A 40 7.73 -9.69 8.14
CA SER A 40 7.35 -9.28 6.78
C SER A 40 6.47 -10.31 6.07
N THR A 41 6.66 -11.61 6.32
CA THR A 41 5.84 -12.68 5.76
C THR A 41 4.40 -12.58 6.24
N GLU A 42 4.19 -12.36 7.54
CA GLU A 42 2.84 -12.17 8.10
C GLU A 42 2.15 -10.94 7.48
N LEU A 43 2.86 -9.82 7.38
CA LEU A 43 2.33 -8.61 6.74
C LEU A 43 1.99 -8.87 5.27
N PHE A 44 2.83 -9.61 4.55
CA PHE A 44 2.59 -9.98 3.15
C PHE A 44 1.35 -10.87 3.01
N GLU A 45 1.18 -11.86 3.89
CA GLU A 45 0.00 -12.73 3.89
C GLU A 45 -1.29 -11.95 4.15
N CYS A 46 -1.27 -10.98 5.06
CA CYS A 46 -2.42 -10.09 5.29
C CYS A 46 -2.77 -9.28 4.03
N MET A 47 -1.78 -8.70 3.37
CA MET A 47 -1.95 -7.92 2.14
C MET A 47 -2.46 -8.77 0.99
N LEU A 48 -1.84 -9.94 0.77
CA LEU A 48 -2.24 -10.88 -0.26
C LEU A 48 -3.65 -11.42 -0.04
N SER A 49 -4.02 -11.70 1.22
CA SER A 49 -5.37 -12.15 1.56
C SER A 49 -6.41 -11.09 1.25
N ARG A 50 -6.12 -9.80 1.51
CA ARG A 50 -7.01 -8.71 1.10
C ARG A 50 -7.07 -8.57 -0.42
N GLU A 51 -5.94 -8.62 -1.11
CA GLU A 51 -5.87 -8.48 -2.57
C GLU A 51 -6.67 -9.57 -3.30
N LYS A 52 -6.72 -10.79 -2.76
CA LYS A 52 -7.51 -11.91 -3.30
C LYS A 52 -9.03 -11.68 -3.28
N VAL A 53 -9.54 -10.82 -2.39
CA VAL A 53 -10.98 -10.46 -2.37
C VAL A 53 -11.35 -9.63 -3.60
N GLY A 54 -10.38 -8.90 -4.15
CA GLY A 54 -10.53 -8.04 -5.31
C GLY A 54 -9.38 -7.05 -5.35
N SER A 55 -8.89 -6.80 -6.57
CA SER A 55 -7.75 -5.93 -6.84
C SER A 55 -7.87 -4.58 -6.12
N THR A 56 -6.75 -4.11 -5.58
CA THR A 56 -6.65 -2.77 -5.02
C THR A 56 -6.10 -1.75 -6.01
N GLY A 57 -5.94 -2.14 -7.28
CA GLY A 57 -5.66 -1.24 -8.40
C GLY A 57 -6.90 -0.41 -8.76
N ILE A 58 -6.87 0.88 -8.41
CA ILE A 58 -7.99 1.82 -8.62
C ILE A 58 -7.98 2.49 -9.99
N GLY A 59 -6.98 2.17 -10.82
CA GLY A 59 -6.79 2.71 -12.15
C GLY A 59 -5.86 3.91 -12.17
N ASN A 60 -5.64 4.47 -13.36
CA ASN A 60 -4.69 5.58 -13.61
C ASN A 60 -3.25 5.29 -13.17
N GLY A 61 -2.81 4.03 -13.24
CA GLY A 61 -1.47 3.65 -12.80
C GLY A 61 -1.31 3.55 -11.27
N ILE A 62 -2.42 3.65 -10.51
CA ILE A 62 -2.40 3.71 -9.05
C ILE A 62 -3.04 2.47 -8.44
N ALA A 63 -2.38 1.94 -7.40
CA ALA A 63 -2.97 0.99 -6.46
C ALA A 63 -2.93 1.52 -5.03
N ILE A 64 -3.88 1.05 -4.22
CA ILE A 64 -3.96 1.34 -2.79
C ILE A 64 -3.97 0.05 -1.93
N PRO A 65 -2.91 -0.77 -1.96
CA PRO A 65 -2.88 -2.02 -1.22
C PRO A 65 -3.08 -1.77 0.28
N HIS A 66 -3.95 -2.52 0.95
CA HIS A 66 -4.22 -2.26 2.37
C HIS A 66 -4.52 -3.56 3.10
N ALA A 67 -4.20 -3.60 4.39
CA ALA A 67 -4.52 -4.74 5.23
C ALA A 67 -4.65 -4.35 6.69
N ARG A 68 -5.31 -5.23 7.45
CA ARG A 68 -5.33 -5.16 8.89
C ARG A 68 -4.16 -5.94 9.46
N MET A 69 -3.51 -5.38 10.46
CA MET A 69 -2.46 -6.02 11.25
C MET A 69 -3.03 -6.44 12.60
N GLN A 70 -2.84 -7.70 12.93
CA GLN A 70 -3.05 -8.20 14.30
C GLN A 70 -1.91 -7.72 15.20
N ASP A 71 -2.18 -7.55 16.49
CA ASP A 71 -1.18 -7.19 17.51
C ASP A 71 -0.33 -5.96 17.13
N SER A 72 -0.97 -4.91 16.60
CA SER A 72 -0.32 -3.64 16.24
C SER A 72 -0.97 -2.50 17.00
N ASP A 73 -0.16 -1.57 17.50
CA ASP A 73 -0.68 -0.32 18.07
C ASP A 73 -0.58 0.86 17.09
N LYS A 74 0.22 0.70 16.03
CA LYS A 74 0.51 1.75 15.04
C LYS A 74 0.15 1.30 13.64
N ALA A 75 -0.39 2.25 12.88
CA ALA A 75 -0.53 2.14 11.43
C ALA A 75 0.79 2.52 10.75
N VAL A 76 1.01 1.98 9.56
CA VAL A 76 2.15 2.31 8.70
C VAL A 76 1.67 2.48 7.27
N ALA A 77 2.10 3.54 6.63
CA ALA A 77 1.93 3.76 5.20
C ALA A 77 3.24 3.53 4.47
N VAL A 78 3.17 3.02 3.24
CA VAL A 78 4.31 2.86 2.34
C VAL A 78 3.95 3.48 0.99
N LEU A 79 4.80 4.39 0.51
CA LEU A 79 4.69 4.94 -0.84
C LEU A 79 5.78 4.29 -1.70
N LEU A 80 5.35 3.53 -2.71
CA LEU A 80 6.23 2.78 -3.60
C LEU A 80 5.96 3.22 -5.03
N GLN A 81 6.98 3.75 -5.70
CA GLN A 81 6.97 3.94 -7.14
C GLN A 81 7.87 2.89 -7.80
N CYS A 82 7.26 2.04 -8.63
CA CYS A 82 7.95 1.04 -9.40
C CYS A 82 8.72 1.68 -10.57
N GLN A 83 9.87 1.10 -10.90
CA GLN A 83 10.67 1.51 -12.06
C GLN A 83 9.93 1.27 -13.37
N ASP A 84 9.32 0.09 -13.48
CA ASP A 84 8.45 -0.30 -14.59
C ASP A 84 7.05 -0.61 -14.03
N ALA A 85 6.02 -0.21 -14.78
CA ALA A 85 4.64 -0.47 -14.39
C ALA A 85 4.36 -1.98 -14.43
N VAL A 86 3.67 -2.49 -13.41
CA VAL A 86 3.35 -3.92 -13.27
C VAL A 86 1.89 -4.19 -13.57
N ASP A 87 1.60 -5.35 -14.15
CA ASP A 87 0.23 -5.85 -14.21
C ASP A 87 -0.29 -6.06 -12.77
N PHE A 88 -1.36 -5.35 -12.45
CA PHE A 88 -1.96 -5.30 -11.12
C PHE A 88 -3.46 -5.63 -11.14
N ASP A 89 -4.00 -6.20 -12.23
CA ASP A 89 -5.44 -6.44 -12.37
C ASP A 89 -6.28 -5.19 -12.01
N ALA A 90 -5.82 -3.99 -12.40
CA ALA A 90 -6.50 -2.75 -12.04
C ALA A 90 -7.90 -2.67 -12.68
N ILE A 91 -8.80 -1.89 -12.08
CA ILE A 91 -10.19 -1.76 -12.55
C ILE A 91 -10.33 -1.31 -14.00
N ASP A 92 -9.33 -0.60 -14.53
CA ASP A 92 -9.28 -0.10 -15.91
C ASP A 92 -8.33 -0.90 -16.81
N ASN A 93 -7.82 -2.05 -16.32
CA ASN A 93 -6.86 -2.94 -16.98
C ASN A 93 -5.53 -2.28 -17.37
N ARG A 94 -5.19 -1.12 -16.77
CA ARG A 94 -3.86 -0.50 -16.97
C ARG A 94 -2.87 -1.01 -15.93
N PRO A 95 -1.58 -1.14 -16.28
CA PRO A 95 -0.55 -1.48 -15.32
C PRO A 95 -0.37 -0.35 -14.29
N VAL A 96 0.15 -0.71 -13.12
CA VAL A 96 0.34 0.19 -11.96
C VAL A 96 1.83 0.43 -11.75
N ASP A 97 2.23 1.69 -11.60
CA ASP A 97 3.57 2.10 -11.24
C ASP A 97 3.64 2.85 -9.91
N LEU A 98 2.51 3.31 -9.37
CA LEU A 98 2.43 4.00 -8.09
C LEU A 98 1.53 3.25 -7.10
N MET A 99 2.06 2.97 -5.92
CA MET A 99 1.32 2.27 -4.87
C MET A 99 1.41 3.04 -3.57
N PHE A 100 0.26 3.36 -2.99
CA PHE A 100 0.16 3.85 -1.62
C PHE A 100 -0.45 2.76 -0.74
N ALA A 101 0.40 2.03 -0.03
CA ALA A 101 -0.03 0.96 0.84
C ALA A 101 -0.30 1.44 2.26
N LEU A 102 -1.32 0.85 2.91
CA LEU A 102 -1.69 1.20 4.28
C LEU A 102 -1.99 -0.05 5.10
N LEU A 103 -1.15 -0.31 6.10
CA LEU A 103 -1.36 -1.38 7.09
C LEU A 103 -1.80 -0.76 8.41
N VAL A 104 -2.89 -1.28 8.98
CA VAL A 104 -3.57 -0.64 10.13
C VAL A 104 -3.86 -1.63 11.24
N PRO A 105 -3.77 -1.23 12.52
CA PRO A 105 -4.30 -2.01 13.63
C PRO A 105 -5.77 -2.38 13.42
N ASP A 106 -6.17 -3.62 13.74
CA ASP A 106 -7.57 -4.06 13.60
C ASP A 106 -8.54 -3.15 14.39
N ALA A 107 -8.14 -2.74 15.60
CA ALA A 107 -8.90 -1.81 16.45
C ALA A 107 -9.12 -0.42 15.84
N GLN A 108 -8.24 0.02 14.92
CA GLN A 108 -8.27 1.37 14.34
C GLN A 108 -8.76 1.37 12.88
N CYS A 109 -9.20 0.22 12.35
CA CYS A 109 -9.51 0.06 10.93
C CYS A 109 -10.50 1.12 10.39
N LYS A 110 -11.54 1.49 11.15
CA LYS A 110 -12.55 2.46 10.69
C LYS A 110 -12.01 3.88 10.52
N GLU A 111 -11.09 4.28 11.39
CA GLU A 111 -10.48 5.61 11.32
C GLU A 111 -9.59 5.72 10.09
N HIS A 112 -8.78 4.70 9.84
CA HIS A 112 -7.79 4.71 8.76
C HIS A 112 -8.40 4.53 7.37
N LEU A 113 -9.59 3.93 7.23
CA LEU A 113 -10.29 3.87 5.95
C LEU A 113 -10.63 5.26 5.39
N LYS A 114 -10.88 6.26 6.25
CA LYS A 114 -11.06 7.64 5.80
C LYS A 114 -9.77 8.22 5.23
N THR A 115 -8.63 7.95 5.86
CA THR A 115 -7.31 8.34 5.37
C THR A 115 -7.03 7.72 4.01
N LEU A 116 -7.35 6.43 3.83
CA LEU A 116 -7.18 5.72 2.56
C LEU A 116 -8.03 6.35 1.44
N SER A 117 -9.29 6.67 1.72
CA SER A 117 -10.18 7.35 0.76
C SER A 117 -9.62 8.71 0.33
N CYS A 118 -9.19 9.52 1.29
CA CYS A 118 -8.59 10.83 1.01
C CYS A 118 -7.32 10.70 0.15
N MET A 119 -6.47 9.70 0.42
CA MET A 119 -5.28 9.43 -0.38
C MET A 119 -5.62 8.98 -1.80
N ALA A 120 -6.60 8.10 -1.97
CA ALA A 120 -7.06 7.67 -3.29
C ALA A 120 -7.55 8.88 -4.12
N GLU A 121 -8.31 9.78 -3.50
CA GLU A 121 -8.78 11.02 -4.14
C GLU A 121 -7.63 11.95 -4.52
N LEU A 122 -6.66 12.17 -3.63
CA LEU A 122 -5.48 13.00 -3.89
C LEU A 122 -4.64 12.45 -5.04
N LEU A 123 -4.36 11.15 -5.05
CA LEU A 123 -3.56 10.50 -6.10
C LEU A 123 -4.27 10.50 -7.46
N THR A 124 -5.59 10.45 -7.47
CA THR A 124 -6.39 10.47 -8.71
C THR A 124 -6.59 11.89 -9.26
N THR A 125 -6.35 12.92 -8.43
CA THR A 125 -6.49 14.33 -8.83
C THR A 125 -5.28 14.76 -9.65
N LYS A 126 -5.48 14.96 -10.96
CA LYS A 126 -4.45 15.30 -11.97
C LYS A 126 -3.82 16.71 -11.84
N GLN A 127 -3.62 17.23 -10.63
CA GLN A 127 -3.12 18.60 -10.44
C GLN A 127 -1.61 18.70 -10.17
N PHE A 128 -0.84 17.63 -10.40
CA PHE A 128 0.62 17.65 -10.42
C PHE A 128 1.16 16.72 -11.50
#